data_AF-A0A183CZG0-F1
#
_entry.id   AF-A0A183CZG0-F1
#
_cell.length_a   1.000
_cell.length_b   1.000
_cell.length_c   1.000
_cell.angle_alpha   90.00
_cell.angle_beta   90.00
_cell.angle_gamma   90.00
#
_symmetry.space_group_name_H-M   'P 1'
#
loop_
_entity.id
_entity.type
_entity.pdbx_description
1 polymer ?
#
loop_
_entity_poly.entity_id
_entity_poly.type
_entity_poly.pdbx_seq_one_letter_code
_entity_poly.pdbx_strand_id
1 'polypeptide(L)'
;MITIGAEMGAARHFLRIGQIKDTEHLAFLKPTLHVNLNHPIITALIKLHKTEPETAVLVTEQIYDNALITCGLMKDSSKMVDRVNRLLGALLKPNKSGILTP
;
A
#
# COMPACT_ATOMS: atom_id res chain seq x y z
N MET A 1 2.71 -7.47 7.80
CA MET A 1 1.52 -7.94 8.56
C MET A 1 0.87 -6.75 9.23
N ILE A 2 -0.46 -6.65 9.29
CA ILE A 2 -1.12 -5.59 10.07
C ILE A 2 -1.61 -6.17 11.40
N THR A 3 -1.43 -5.44 12.49
CA THR A 3 -2.10 -5.66 13.78
C THR A 3 -2.99 -4.47 14.12
N ILE A 4 -4.00 -4.65 14.96
CA ILE A 4 -4.84 -3.57 15.48
C ILE A 4 -4.96 -3.75 17.01
N GLY A 5 -5.32 -2.69 17.73
CA GLY A 5 -5.47 -2.76 19.19
C GLY A 5 -6.69 -3.57 19.66
N ALA A 6 -7.68 -3.77 18.77
CA ALA A 6 -8.85 -4.60 19.01
C ALA A 6 -8.65 -6.03 18.47
N GLU A 7 -9.52 -6.96 18.86
CA GLU A 7 -9.54 -8.31 18.29
C GLU A 7 -9.83 -8.28 16.78
N MET A 8 -8.96 -8.91 15.98
CA MET A 8 -9.06 -8.96 14.52
C MET A 8 -10.40 -9.51 14.03
N GLY A 9 -10.93 -10.54 14.72
CA GLY A 9 -12.22 -11.13 14.40
C GLY A 9 -13.37 -10.13 14.60
N ALA A 10 -13.35 -9.39 15.71
CA ALA A 10 -14.35 -8.37 16.01
C ALA A 10 -14.28 -7.20 15.04
N ALA A 11 -13.07 -6.74 14.68
CA ALA A 11 -12.90 -5.69 13.67
C ALA A 11 -13.43 -6.10 12.31
N ARG A 12 -13.10 -7.31 11.81
CA ARG A 12 -13.65 -7.82 10.56
C ARG A 12 -15.17 -7.97 10.59
N HIS A 13 -15.72 -8.44 11.71
CA HIS A 13 -17.16 -8.54 11.88
C HIS A 13 -17.82 -7.16 11.84
N PHE A 14 -17.25 -6.20 12.55
CA PHE A 14 -17.69 -4.81 12.60
C PHE A 14 -17.70 -4.13 11.22
N LEU A 15 -16.64 -4.31 10.42
CA LEU A 15 -16.59 -3.77 9.05
C LEU A 15 -17.66 -4.34 8.13
N ARG A 16 -18.08 -5.59 8.37
CA ARG A 16 -19.12 -6.28 7.59
C ARG A 16 -20.52 -5.79 7.92
N ILE A 17 -20.80 -5.56 9.20
CA ILE A 17 -22.13 -5.14 9.67
C ILE A 17 -22.31 -3.61 9.67
N GLY A 18 -21.23 -2.86 9.74
CA GLY A 18 -21.25 -1.41 9.91
C GLY A 18 -21.45 -0.64 8.61
N GLN A 19 -22.31 0.39 8.64
CA GLN A 19 -22.41 1.43 7.61
C GLN A 19 -21.31 2.50 7.73
N ILE A 20 -20.11 2.12 8.17
CA ILE A 20 -19.00 3.06 8.27
C ILE A 20 -18.38 3.25 6.88
N LYS A 21 -18.12 4.51 6.51
CA LYS A 21 -17.43 4.85 5.27
C LYS A 21 -15.99 4.34 5.30
N ASP A 22 -15.48 3.87 4.16
CA ASP A 22 -14.20 3.14 4.05
C ASP A 22 -12.95 3.88 4.58
N THR A 23 -13.02 5.18 4.81
CA THR A 23 -11.87 5.96 5.29
C THR A 23 -11.92 6.20 6.80
N GLU A 24 -13.11 6.13 7.41
CA GLU A 24 -13.31 6.43 8.83
C GLU A 24 -12.97 5.23 9.73
N HIS A 25 -13.11 4.00 9.22
CA HIS A 25 -12.87 2.81 10.03
C HIS A 25 -11.39 2.60 10.34
N LEU A 26 -10.47 2.97 9.46
CA LEU A 26 -9.03 2.81 9.72
C LEU A 26 -8.56 3.74 10.84
N ALA A 27 -9.11 4.97 10.91
CA ALA A 27 -8.85 5.91 12.00
C ALA A 27 -9.30 5.34 13.36
N PHE A 28 -10.42 4.61 13.37
CA PHE A 28 -10.92 3.92 14.56
C PHE A 28 -10.06 2.71 14.93
N LEU A 29 -9.71 1.87 13.96
CA LEU A 29 -8.99 0.61 14.20
C LEU A 29 -7.50 0.82 14.55
N LYS A 30 -6.92 1.96 14.18
CA LYS A 30 -5.51 2.33 14.41
C LYS A 30 -4.54 1.17 14.08
N PRO A 31 -4.54 0.69 12.82
CA PRO A 31 -3.69 -0.43 12.42
C PRO A 31 -2.20 -0.09 12.53
N THR A 32 -1.43 -1.05 13.03
CA THR A 32 0.04 -1.04 13.01
C THR A 32 0.54 -1.94 11.88
N LEU A 33 1.29 -1.35 10.96
CA LEU A 33 1.95 -2.10 9.87
C LEU A 33 3.30 -2.64 10.35
N HIS A 34 3.45 -3.95 10.35
CA HIS A 34 4.71 -4.65 10.58
C HIS A 34 5.37 -4.96 9.24
N VAL A 35 6.60 -4.47 9.08
CA VAL A 35 7.38 -4.58 7.84
C VAL A 35 8.60 -5.47 8.07
N ASN A 36 8.87 -6.38 7.14
CA ASN A 36 10.10 -7.16 7.13
C ASN A 36 11.19 -6.42 6.34
N LEU A 37 12.22 -5.92 7.04
CA LEU A 37 13.31 -5.15 6.42
C LEU A 37 14.19 -5.99 5.47
N ASN A 38 14.20 -7.31 5.64
CA ASN A 38 14.94 -8.24 4.76
C ASN A 38 14.14 -8.63 3.50
N HIS A 39 12.88 -8.19 3.39
CA HIS A 39 12.07 -8.53 2.23
C HIS A 39 12.56 -7.75 1.00
N PRO A 40 12.76 -8.39 -0.17
CA PRO A 40 13.32 -7.74 -1.36
C PRO A 40 12.61 -6.45 -1.77
N ILE A 41 11.27 -6.42 -1.68
CA ILE A 41 10.48 -5.21 -1.98
C ILE A 41 10.81 -4.05 -1.03
N ILE A 42 10.99 -4.33 0.28
CA ILE A 42 11.28 -3.29 1.28
C ILE A 42 12.70 -2.78 1.10
N THR A 43 13.66 -3.67 0.85
CA THR A 43 15.03 -3.29 0.52
C THR A 43 15.09 -2.44 -0.75
N ALA A 44 14.32 -2.79 -1.78
CA ALA A 44 14.21 -2.00 -3.01
C ALA A 44 13.55 -0.63 -2.75
N LEU A 45 12.50 -0.57 -1.94
CA LEU A 45 11.83 0.66 -1.54
C LEU A 45 12.78 1.63 -0.80
N ILE A 46 13.65 1.12 0.08
CA ILE A 46 14.71 1.90 0.75
C ILE A 46 15.75 2.45 -0.25
N LYS A 47 15.89 1.88 -1.44
CA LYS A 47 16.72 2.51 -2.49
C LYS A 47 15.88 3.53 -3.27
N LEU A 48 14.67 3.12 -3.67
CA LEU A 48 13.75 3.91 -4.47
C LEU A 48 13.38 5.25 -3.81
N HIS A 49 13.19 5.31 -2.48
CA HIS A 49 12.86 6.57 -1.80
C HIS A 49 13.94 7.65 -1.93
N LYS A 50 15.20 7.26 -2.22
CA LYS A 50 16.32 8.19 -2.45
C LYS A 50 16.41 8.67 -3.90
N THR A 51 15.98 7.84 -4.85
CA THR A 51 16.14 8.11 -6.29
C THR A 51 14.85 8.65 -6.91
N GLU A 52 13.71 8.10 -6.54
CA GLU A 52 12.38 8.41 -7.07
C GLU A 52 11.36 8.46 -5.91
N PRO A 53 11.37 9.55 -5.11
CA PRO A 53 10.52 9.65 -3.93
C PRO A 53 9.02 9.56 -4.26
N GLU A 54 8.57 10.09 -5.40
CA GLU A 54 7.18 10.00 -5.84
C GLU A 54 6.74 8.55 -6.11
N THR A 55 7.56 7.78 -6.84
CA THR A 55 7.31 6.35 -7.10
C THR A 55 7.36 5.56 -5.79
N ALA A 56 8.27 5.90 -4.87
CA ALA A 56 8.37 5.25 -3.56
C ALA A 56 7.12 5.45 -2.69
N VAL A 57 6.48 6.63 -2.74
CA VAL A 57 5.19 6.85 -2.07
C VAL A 57 4.13 5.90 -2.61
N LEU A 58 3.98 5.81 -3.93
CA LEU A 58 3.02 4.91 -4.58
C LEU A 58 3.25 3.44 -4.21
N VAL A 59 4.51 3.00 -4.16
CA VAL A 59 4.87 1.64 -3.73
C VAL A 59 4.52 1.42 -2.26
N THR A 60 4.78 2.40 -1.39
CA THR A 60 4.48 2.30 0.04
C THR A 60 2.98 2.19 0.29
N GLU A 61 2.19 3.04 -0.37
CA GLU A 61 0.73 2.99 -0.33
C GLU A 61 0.24 1.61 -0.78
N GLN A 62 0.75 1.09 -1.90
CA GLN A 62 0.36 -0.23 -2.40
C GLN A 62 0.70 -1.37 -1.43
N ILE A 63 1.86 -1.33 -0.77
CA ILE A 63 2.24 -2.33 0.24
C ILE A 63 1.26 -2.29 1.42
N TYR A 64 0.87 -1.09 1.85
CA TYR A 64 -0.11 -0.91 2.92
C TYR A 64 -1.49 -1.44 2.52
N ASP A 65 -1.97 -1.13 1.32
CA ASP A 65 -3.24 -1.65 0.79
C ASP A 65 -3.23 -3.18 0.74
N ASN A 66 -2.17 -3.79 0.19
CA ASN A 66 -2.02 -5.25 0.12
C ASN A 66 -2.12 -5.87 1.52
N ALA A 67 -1.51 -5.23 2.52
CA ALA A 67 -1.58 -5.69 3.90
C ALA A 67 -3.00 -5.55 4.50
N LEU A 68 -3.72 -4.45 4.21
CA LEU A 68 -5.10 -4.26 4.64
C LEU A 68 -6.05 -5.28 4.02
N ILE A 69 -5.90 -5.55 2.72
CA ILE A 69 -6.66 -6.57 1.99
C ILE A 69 -6.43 -7.95 2.60
N THR A 70 -5.16 -8.31 2.82
CA THR A 70 -4.78 -9.61 3.40
C THR A 70 -5.38 -9.80 4.81
N CYS A 71 -5.46 -8.72 5.60
CA CYS A 71 -6.06 -8.78 6.94
C CYS A 71 -7.60 -8.68 6.96
N GLY A 72 -8.25 -8.46 5.80
CA GLY A 72 -9.69 -8.27 5.68
C GLY A 72 -10.17 -6.93 6.29
N LEU A 73 -9.30 -5.92 6.29
CA LEU A 73 -9.57 -4.60 6.86
C LEU A 73 -9.84 -3.52 5.78
N MET A 74 -9.78 -3.88 4.50
CA MET A 74 -10.17 -3.02 3.39
C MET A 74 -11.61 -3.33 2.97
N LYS A 75 -12.45 -2.28 2.85
CA LYS A 75 -13.87 -2.43 2.54
C LYS A 75 -14.18 -2.21 1.05
N ASP A 76 -13.68 -1.12 0.47
CA ASP A 76 -13.74 -0.87 -0.99
C ASP A 76 -12.34 -0.86 -1.60
N SER A 77 -11.99 -1.93 -2.29
CA SER A 77 -10.71 -2.06 -3.01
C SER A 77 -10.70 -1.34 -4.35
N SER A 78 -11.85 -0.86 -4.86
CA SER A 78 -11.94 -0.23 -6.19
C SER A 78 -11.14 1.08 -6.24
N LYS A 79 -11.08 1.79 -5.11
CA LYS A 79 -10.33 3.05 -4.97
C LYS A 79 -8.81 2.87 -5.10
N MET A 80 -8.29 1.67 -4.91
CA MET A 80 -6.87 1.34 -5.10
C MET A 80 -6.51 1.23 -6.60
N VAL A 81 -7.45 0.87 -7.46
CA VAL A 81 -7.16 0.55 -8.88
C VAL A 81 -6.51 1.72 -9.60
N ASP A 82 -7.00 2.95 -9.38
CA ASP A 82 -6.43 4.13 -10.02
C ASP A 82 -4.98 4.38 -9.57
N ARG A 83 -4.69 4.16 -8.28
CA ARG A 83 -3.32 4.25 -7.73
C ARG A 83 -2.42 3.14 -8.29
N VAL A 84 -2.90 1.91 -8.40
CA VAL A 84 -2.18 0.81 -9.05
C VAL A 84 -1.83 1.19 -10.49
N ASN A 85 -2.79 1.72 -11.24
CA ASN A 85 -2.56 2.14 -12.63
C ASN A 85 -1.51 3.26 -12.73
N ARG A 86 -1.54 4.23 -11.81
CA ARG A 86 -0.50 5.27 -11.72
C ARG A 86 0.87 4.70 -11.39
N LEU A 87 0.94 3.75 -10.46
CA LEU A 87 2.19 3.06 -10.12
C LEU A 87 2.73 2.28 -11.32
N LEU A 88 1.90 1.48 -11.98
CA LEU A 88 2.28 0.74 -13.18
C LEU A 88 2.73 1.71 -14.29
N GLY A 89 2.00 2.80 -14.49
CA GLY A 89 2.39 3.85 -15.44
C GLY A 89 3.74 4.47 -15.11
N ALA A 90 4.05 4.74 -13.84
CA ALA A 90 5.35 5.25 -13.41
C ALA A 90 6.48 4.23 -13.67
N LEU A 91 6.26 2.96 -13.34
CA LEU A 91 7.25 1.89 -13.51
C LEU A 91 7.51 1.53 -14.98
N LEU A 92 6.52 1.70 -15.85
CA LEU A 92 6.61 1.42 -17.27
C LEU A 92 7.09 2.61 -18.11
N LYS A 93 7.37 3.77 -17.50
CA LYS A 93 7.96 4.90 -18.23
C LYS A 93 9.28 4.43 -18.86
N PRO A 94 9.48 4.62 -20.17
CA PRO A 94 10.73 4.23 -20.79
C PRO A 94 11.86 4.99 -20.10
N ASN A 95 12.85 4.25 -19.58
CA ASN A 95 14.13 4.85 -19.27
C ASN A 95 14.58 5.55 -20.54
N LYS A 96 14.78 6.87 -20.49
CA LYS A 96 15.52 7.58 -21.54
C LYS A 96 16.91 6.98 -21.52
N SER A 97 17.09 5.89 -22.24
CA SER A 97 18.38 5.32 -22.55
C SER A 97 19.12 6.43 -23.26
N GLY A 98 20.01 7.09 -22.52
CA GLY A 98 21.04 7.95 -23.07
C GLY A 98 21.95 7.08 -23.91
N ILE A 99 21.47 6.65 -25.07
CA ILE A 99 22.35 6.35 -26.18
C ILE A 99 22.75 7.72 -26.72
N LEU A 100 23.62 8.38 -25.96
CA LEU A 100 24.61 9.25 -26.52
C LEU A 100 25.49 8.34 -27.36
N THR A 101 25.46 8.49 -28.68
CA THR A 101 26.64 8.76 -29.54
C THR A 101 26.39 8.35 -30.99
N PRO A 102 27.12 8.94 -31.97
CA PRO A 102 28.00 10.11 -31.90
C PRO A 102 27.34 11.41 -32.41
#